data_AF-A0A834DXZ1-F1
#
_entry.id   AF-A0A834DXZ1-F1
#
_cell.length_a   1.000
_cell.length_b   1.000
_cell.length_c   1.000
_cell.angle_alpha   90.00
_cell.angle_beta   90.00
_cell.angle_gamma   90.00
#
_symmetry.space_group_name_H-M   'P 1'
#
loop_
_entity.id
_entity.type
_entity.pdbx_description
1 polymer ?
#
loop_
_entity_poly.entity_id
_entity_poly.type
_entity_poly.pdbx_seq_one_letter_code
_entity_poly.pdbx_strand_id
1 'polypeptide(L)'
;MALTRVRRLELEEALALGPNWRHECHALLYAPDPGLLFRRIPLRYAVLVLGLVRVPLYTLRDGVGGLPTFLENAFIGAAREQLLEALKDLGLLESDSVRGT
;
A
#
# COMPACT_ATOMS: atom_id res chain seq x y z
N MET A 1 20.81 -13.45 -8.88
CA MET A 1 19.67 -12.92 -8.10
C MET A 1 18.46 -12.90 -9.01
N ALA A 2 17.52 -13.81 -8.83
CA ALA A 2 16.31 -13.84 -9.66
C ALA A 2 15.47 -12.60 -9.34
N LEU A 3 15.13 -11.82 -10.35
CA LEU A 3 14.12 -10.78 -10.24
C LEU A 3 12.79 -11.49 -9.94
N THR A 4 12.33 -11.42 -8.69
CA THR A 4 11.01 -11.94 -8.31
C THR A 4 9.96 -11.08 -9.01
N ARG A 5 9.56 -11.48 -10.22
CA ARG A 5 8.55 -10.77 -10.99
C ARG A 5 7.20 -11.06 -10.37
N VAL A 6 6.63 -10.08 -9.67
CA VAL A 6 5.24 -10.12 -9.23
C VAL A 6 4.37 -10.19 -10.48
N ARG A 7 3.65 -11.30 -10.66
CA ARG A 7 2.70 -11.51 -11.77
C ARG A 7 1.29 -11.35 -11.22
N ARG A 8 0.49 -10.46 -11.82
CA ARG A 8 -0.95 -10.38 -11.57
C ARG A 8 -1.61 -11.61 -12.19
N LEU A 9 -2.43 -12.28 -11.39
CA LEU A 9 -3.28 -13.39 -11.79
C LEU A 9 -4.72 -12.95 -11.64
N GLU A 10 -5.57 -13.36 -12.57
CA GLU A 10 -7.01 -13.19 -12.41
C GLU A 10 -7.55 -14.17 -11.37
N LEU A 11 -8.70 -13.86 -10.78
CA LEU A 11 -9.30 -14.69 -9.73
C LEU A 11 -9.52 -16.13 -10.20
N GLU A 12 -10.03 -16.32 -11.42
CA GLU A 12 -10.25 -17.64 -12.00
C GLU A 12 -8.94 -18.43 -12.15
N GLU A 13 -7.89 -17.79 -12.67
CA GLU A 13 -6.56 -18.40 -12.80
C GLU A 13 -5.99 -18.80 -11.43
N ALA A 14 -6.17 -17.95 -10.41
CA ALA A 14 -5.72 -18.24 -9.06
C ALA A 14 -6.49 -19.42 -8.45
N LEU A 15 -7.82 -19.48 -8.62
CA LEU A 15 -8.64 -20.60 -8.13
C LEU A 15 -8.35 -21.92 -8.85
N ALA A 16 -7.86 -21.87 -10.09
CA ALA A 16 -7.45 -23.04 -10.85
C ALA A 16 -6.08 -23.61 -10.43
N LEU A 17 -5.35 -22.93 -9.54
CA LEU A 17 -4.07 -23.43 -9.03
C LEU A 17 -4.28 -24.71 -8.19
N GLY A 18 -3.44 -25.72 -8.45
CA GLY A 18 -3.48 -27.00 -7.73
C GLY A 18 -3.05 -26.90 -6.26
N PRO A 19 -3.19 -27.98 -5.48
CA PRO A 19 -2.99 -27.99 -4.01
C PRO A 19 -1.56 -27.69 -3.54
N ASN A 20 -0.59 -27.64 -4.45
CA ASN A 20 0.79 -27.25 -4.16
C ASN A 20 0.96 -25.73 -3.99
N TRP A 21 -0.09 -24.94 -4.23
CA TRP A 21 -0.10 -23.51 -4.04
C TRP A 21 -0.75 -23.13 -2.70
N ARG A 22 -0.18 -22.12 -2.05
CA ARG A 22 -0.76 -21.50 -0.86
C ARG A 22 -1.37 -20.16 -1.26
N HIS A 23 -2.57 -19.89 -0.78
CA HIS A 23 -3.27 -18.62 -0.99
C HIS A 23 -3.16 -17.77 0.26
N GLU A 24 -2.73 -16.52 0.08
CA GLU A 24 -2.67 -15.51 1.13
C GLU A 24 -3.60 -14.36 0.75
N CYS A 25 -4.59 -14.11 1.60
CA CYS A 25 -5.59 -13.07 1.38
C CYS A 25 -5.38 -11.93 2.38
N HIS A 26 -5.25 -10.70 1.87
CA HIS A 26 -5.11 -9.50 2.68
C HIS A 26 -6.32 -8.59 2.44
N ALA A 27 -6.73 -7.87 3.48
CA ALA A 27 -7.78 -6.86 3.40
C ALA A 27 -7.20 -5.49 3.74
N LEU A 28 -7.49 -4.49 2.90
CA LEU A 28 -7.16 -3.10 3.16
C LEU A 28 -8.39 -2.41 3.76
N LEU A 29 -8.36 -2.14 5.07
CA LEU A 29 -9.43 -1.38 5.73
C LEU A 29 -9.05 0.10 5.70
N TYR A 30 -9.91 0.95 5.12
CA TYR A 30 -9.68 2.38 5.07
C TYR A 30 -10.94 3.20 5.33
N ALA A 31 -10.75 4.44 5.79
CA ALA A 31 -11.82 5.42 5.98
C ALA A 31 -11.29 6.84 5.73
N PRO A 32 -12.12 7.78 5.25
CA PRO A 32 -11.77 9.19 5.23
C PRO A 32 -11.40 9.70 6.63
N ASP A 33 -10.32 10.47 6.73
CA ASP A 33 -9.84 11.07 7.97
C ASP A 33 -9.70 12.59 7.78
N PRO A 34 -10.62 13.41 8.33
CA PRO A 34 -10.56 14.86 8.24
C PRO A 34 -9.51 15.48 9.19
N GLY A 35 -8.80 14.65 9.96
CA GLY A 35 -7.79 15.06 10.92
C GLY A 35 -6.58 15.74 10.27
N LEU A 36 -5.94 16.57 11.07
CA LEU A 36 -4.72 17.28 10.71
C LEU A 36 -3.57 16.86 11.62
N LEU A 37 -2.51 16.29 11.05
CA LEU A 37 -1.26 16.08 11.75
C LEU A 37 -0.62 17.44 12.08
N PHE A 38 -0.25 17.63 13.35
CA PHE A 38 0.25 18.89 13.90
C PHE A 38 -0.62 20.12 13.57
N ARG A 39 -1.93 19.91 13.35
CA ARG A 39 -2.89 20.93 12.89
C ARG A 39 -2.55 21.61 11.56
N ARG A 40 -1.66 21.01 10.74
CA ARG A 40 -1.17 21.61 9.49
C ARG A 40 -1.27 20.69 8.28
N ILE A 41 -1.14 19.38 8.46
CA ILE A 41 -1.01 18.42 7.36
C ILE A 41 -2.24 17.51 7.35
N PRO A 42 -3.04 17.49 6.27
CA PRO A 42 -4.24 16.66 6.21
C PRO A 42 -3.88 15.18 6.12
N LEU A 43 -4.52 14.36 6.96
CA LEU A 43 -4.34 12.91 6.96
C LEU A 43 -5.01 12.24 5.75
N ARG A 44 -6.12 12.82 5.27
CA ARG A 44 -6.94 12.38 4.12
C ARG A 44 -7.66 11.05 4.36
N TYR A 45 -6.92 9.98 4.66
CA TYR A 45 -7.46 8.66 4.93
C TYR A 45 -6.68 7.97 6.05
N ALA A 46 -7.39 7.20 6.87
CA ALA A 46 -6.80 6.21 7.74
C ALA A 46 -6.83 4.86 7.02
N VAL A 47 -5.68 4.18 6.94
CA VAL A 47 -5.54 2.85 6.30
C VAL A 47 -4.91 1.90 7.31
N LEU A 48 -5.49 0.71 7.51
CA LEU A 48 -5.04 -0.28 8.49
C LEU A 48 -4.55 -1.56 7.78
N VAL A 49 -3.40 -2.08 8.22
CA VAL A 49 -2.83 -3.37 7.78
C VAL A 49 -2.61 -4.25 9.02
N LEU A 50 -2.61 -5.58 8.89
CA LEU A 50 -2.57 -6.57 9.98
C LEU A 50 -1.40 -6.31 10.97
N GLY A 51 -1.70 -5.61 12.07
CA GLY A 51 -0.77 -4.94 12.98
C GLY A 51 -1.02 -3.42 12.94
N LEU A 52 -1.74 -2.88 13.93
CA LEU A 52 -2.40 -1.55 13.86
C LEU A 52 -1.43 -0.36 13.65
N VAL A 53 -1.02 -0.15 12.40
CA VAL A 53 -0.28 1.04 11.97
C VAL A 53 -1.07 1.72 10.86
N ARG A 54 -1.34 3.01 11.05
CA ARG A 54 -1.98 3.83 10.03
C ARG A 54 -0.97 4.15 8.93
N VAL A 55 -1.31 3.88 7.66
CA VAL A 55 -0.47 4.29 6.53
C VAL A 55 -0.57 5.82 6.37
N PRO A 56 0.54 6.57 6.48
CA PRO A 56 0.53 8.02 6.28
C PRO A 56 0.45 8.34 4.78
N LEU A 57 -0.72 8.69 4.25
CA LEU A 57 -0.88 9.05 2.83
C LEU A 57 -0.49 10.50 2.50
N TYR A 58 0.22 11.18 3.39
CA TYR A 58 0.80 12.50 3.15
C TYR A 58 2.29 12.37 2.84
N THR A 59 2.83 13.37 2.15
CA THR A 59 4.28 13.56 1.99
C THR A 59 4.66 14.89 2.63
N LEU A 60 5.69 14.87 3.48
CA LEU A 60 6.23 16.08 4.08
C LEU A 60 6.95 16.94 3.04
N ARG A 61 7.18 18.22 3.35
CA ARG A 61 7.83 19.18 2.41
C ARG A 61 9.27 18.81 2.05
N ASP A 62 9.92 18.00 2.87
CA ASP A 62 11.26 17.46 2.60
C ASP A 62 11.26 16.35 1.52
N GLY A 63 10.08 15.88 1.11
CA GLY A 63 9.92 14.79 0.15
C GLY A 63 10.20 13.40 0.73
N VAL A 64 10.57 13.29 2.01
CA VAL A 64 11.00 12.04 2.64
C VAL A 64 9.94 11.55 3.62
N GLY A 65 9.47 12.42 4.53
CA GLY A 65 8.59 11.99 5.60
C GLY A 65 7.16 11.64 5.15
N GLY A 66 6.52 10.72 5.87
CA GLY A 66 5.17 10.24 5.58
C GLY A 66 5.19 8.96 4.76
N LEU A 67 4.47 8.95 3.63
CA LEU A 67 4.37 7.77 2.77
C LEU A 67 5.73 7.24 2.28
N PRO A 68 6.70 8.07 1.83
CA PRO A 68 7.96 7.57 1.33
C PRO A 68 8.74 6.79 2.40
N THR A 69 8.96 7.37 3.59
CA THR A 69 9.56 6.64 4.73
C THR A 69 8.76 5.42 5.15
N PHE A 70 7.42 5.46 5.08
CA PHE A 70 6.61 4.28 5.39
C PHE A 70 6.90 3.12 4.43
N LEU A 71 7.05 3.40 3.13
CA LEU A 71 7.36 2.41 2.09
C LEU A 71 8.80 1.88 2.14
N GLU A 72 9.68 2.49 2.94
CA GLU A 72 11.04 2.01 3.23
C GLU A 72 11.07 0.92 4.33
N ASN A 73 9.96 0.69 5.04
CA ASN A 73 9.87 -0.41 6.00
C ASN A 73 9.94 -1.78 5.31
N ALA A 74 10.25 -2.81 6.09
CA ALA A 74 10.14 -4.19 5.61
C ALA A 74 8.66 -4.60 5.52
N PHE A 75 8.26 -5.05 4.33
CA PHE A 75 6.93 -5.62 4.09
C PHE A 75 7.04 -7.13 3.88
N ILE A 76 6.03 -7.87 4.35
CA ILE A 76 5.95 -9.31 4.12
C ILE A 76 5.46 -9.60 2.70
N GLY A 77 6.13 -10.54 2.03
CA GLY A 77 5.72 -11.02 0.70
C GLY A 77 5.50 -9.87 -0.29
N ALA A 78 4.30 -9.81 -0.88
CA ALA A 78 3.88 -8.79 -1.84
C ALA A 78 3.01 -7.68 -1.21
N ALA A 79 3.00 -7.54 0.12
CA ALA A 79 2.11 -6.60 0.81
C ALA A 79 2.35 -5.14 0.41
N ARG A 80 3.60 -4.77 0.08
CA ARG A 80 3.95 -3.42 -0.40
C ARG A 80 3.30 -3.13 -1.75
N GLU A 81 3.41 -4.05 -2.70
CA GLU A 81 2.83 -3.94 -4.03
C GLU A 81 1.30 -3.96 -3.96
N GLN A 82 0.72 -4.83 -3.13
CA GLN A 82 -0.72 -4.90 -2.89
C GLN A 82 -1.27 -3.58 -2.33
N LEU A 83 -0.55 -2.95 -1.38
CA LEU A 83 -0.91 -1.64 -0.85
C LEU A 83 -0.89 -0.57 -1.96
N LEU A 84 0.20 -0.49 -2.73
CA LEU A 84 0.35 0.52 -3.79
C LEU A 84 -0.72 0.38 -4.88
N GLU A 85 -1.00 -0.84 -5.33
CA GLU A 85 -2.04 -1.11 -6.33
C GLU A 85 -3.42 -0.72 -5.79
N ALA A 86 -3.76 -1.12 -4.56
CA ALA A 86 -5.04 -0.79 -3.96
C ALA A 86 -5.23 0.72 -3.77
N LEU A 87 -4.20 1.44 -3.32
CA LEU A 87 -4.25 2.90 -3.20
C LEU A 87 -4.45 3.60 -4.55
N LYS A 88 -3.86 3.06 -5.63
CA LYS A 88 -4.02 3.57 -6.99
C LYS A 88 -5.42 3.28 -7.54
N ASP A 89 -5.90 2.04 -7.41
CA ASP A 89 -7.22 1.61 -7.88
C ASP A 89 -8.36 2.35 -7.17
N LEU A 90 -8.16 2.68 -5.88
CA LEU A 90 -9.09 3.50 -5.10
C LEU A 90 -8.96 5.00 -5.35
N GLY A 91 -8.00 5.44 -6.17
CA GLY A 91 -7.74 6.87 -6.44
C GLY A 91 -7.25 7.65 -5.21
N LEU A 92 -6.64 6.98 -4.24
CA LEU A 92 -6.12 7.57 -3.00
C LEU A 92 -4.69 8.11 -3.16
N LEU A 93 -3.98 7.69 -4.22
CA LEU A 93 -2.71 8.24 -4.66
C LEU A 93 -2.85 8.89 -6.03
N GLU A 94 -2.39 10.13 -6.16
CA GLU A 94 -2.20 10.76 -7.46
C GLU A 94 -0.95 10.20 -8.15
N SER A 95 -1.05 9.95 -9.46
CA SER A 95 -0.07 9.27 -10.32
C SER A 95 1.38 9.80 -10.22
N ASP A 96 1.55 11.05 -9.79
CA ASP A 96 2.85 11.73 -9.69
C ASP A 96 3.55 11.57 -8.33
N SER A 97 2.89 10.95 -7.34
CA SER A 97 3.45 10.77 -5.99
C SER A 97 4.48 9.64 -5.89
N VAL A 98 4.64 8.84 -6.95
CA VAL A 98 5.50 7.63 -7.01
C VAL A 98 6.73 7.87 -7.91
N ARG A 99 7.12 9.12 -8.15
CA ARG A 99 8.41 9.44 -8.76
C ARG A 99 9.43 9.77 -7.68
N GLY A 100 9.98 8.71 -7.07
CA GLY A 100 11.31 8.78 -6.49
C GLY A 100 12.33 8.73 -7.61
N THR A 101 13.14 9.78 -7.73
CA THR A 101 14.40 9.82 -8.50
C THR A 101 15.37 8.73 -8.05
#